data_AF-A0A1I6CA10-F1
#
_entry.id   AF-A0A1I6CA10-F1
#
_cell.length_a   1.000
_cell.length_b   1.000
_cell.length_c   1.000
_cell.angle_alpha   90.00
_cell.angle_beta   90.00
_cell.angle_gamma   90.00
#
_symmetry.space_group_name_H-M   'P 1'
#
loop_
_entity.id
_entity.type
_entity.pdbx_description
1 polymer ?
#
loop_
_entity_poly.entity_id
_entity_poly.type
_entity_poly.pdbx_seq_one_letter_code
_entity_poly.pdbx_strand_id
1 'polypeptide(L)'
;MMKRVLVVGTLLLLIIAGLILIQPKKEQAKEGDTFYKINTSENIKYAFPSRPFDSTVTLESVGWHKGKFTAIISTKLYNENEYSSAFKFFSPTIHYKNKKYILMDKIWVSGALEGYKNSISTYAITSKNPSVPEGEWPDKITMNGVEFKLPPKPTKVASIPTFKPLVKKTSDLKSEIKLGEKIYKISAFDFTSKGGSVSLNVNVSGEGLKENRTFLLKDEHDRIYSFKRSTLPIDYQQGDNHAELELNQPISNDATHLEFVVADAEFVQSFLYKVKDEKSTILYEK
;
A
#
# COMPACT_ATOMS: atom_id res chain seq x y z
N MET A 1 65.49 -67.73 17.01
CA MET A 1 65.23 -67.27 18.40
C MET A 1 64.99 -65.77 18.37
N MET A 2 64.11 -65.29 19.26
CA MET A 2 63.69 -63.89 19.53
C MET A 2 62.52 -63.32 18.71
N LYS A 3 61.39 -63.27 19.40
CA LYS A 3 60.19 -62.45 19.18
C LYS A 3 60.45 -60.98 19.52
N ARG A 4 59.74 -60.06 18.87
CA ARG A 4 58.94 -58.95 19.45
C ARG A 4 58.30 -58.15 18.30
N VAL A 5 56.99 -58.31 18.07
CA VAL A 5 55.90 -57.43 18.52
C VAL A 5 56.01 -56.02 17.94
N LEU A 6 55.16 -55.71 16.96
CA LEU A 6 54.56 -54.39 16.84
C LEU A 6 53.07 -54.56 16.50
N VAL A 7 52.24 -54.46 17.53
CA VAL A 7 50.79 -54.31 17.42
C VAL A 7 50.52 -52.83 17.25
N VAL A 8 50.34 -52.35 16.02
CA VAL A 8 49.62 -51.12 15.70
C VAL A 8 48.99 -51.31 14.33
N GLY A 9 47.97 -52.15 14.26
CA GLY A 9 47.45 -52.64 12.99
C GLY A 9 45.94 -52.78 12.95
N THR A 10 45.18 -51.93 13.67
CA THR A 10 43.71 -51.92 13.57
C THR A 10 43.08 -50.68 14.22
N LEU A 11 43.49 -49.46 13.86
CA LEU A 11 42.72 -48.26 14.26
C LEU A 11 42.76 -47.09 13.25
N LEU A 12 43.13 -47.34 11.98
CA LEU A 12 43.18 -46.26 10.98
C LEU A 12 42.38 -46.55 9.70
N LEU A 13 41.53 -47.58 9.72
CA LEU A 13 40.72 -47.97 8.55
C LEU A 13 39.20 -47.88 8.76
N LEU A 14 38.75 -47.43 9.94
CA LEU A 14 37.32 -47.13 10.20
C LEU A 14 36.97 -45.65 10.15
N ILE A 15 37.96 -44.75 10.02
CA ILE A 15 37.69 -43.31 9.85
C ILE A 15 37.49 -42.95 8.36
N ILE A 16 38.00 -43.76 7.43
CA ILE A 16 37.90 -43.48 5.99
C ILE A 16 36.57 -44.00 5.39
N ALA A 17 35.93 -44.99 6.02
CA ALA A 17 34.61 -45.50 5.59
C ALA A 17 33.42 -44.81 6.29
N GLY A 18 33.66 -43.92 7.26
CA GLY A 18 32.65 -43.07 7.90
C GLY A 18 32.45 -41.71 7.23
N LEU A 19 33.24 -41.40 6.20
CA LEU A 19 33.03 -40.28 5.28
C LEU A 19 32.23 -40.74 4.04
N ILE A 20 31.19 -41.54 4.27
CA ILE A 20 30.09 -41.68 3.31
C ILE A 20 29.41 -40.32 3.28
N LEU A 21 29.74 -39.53 2.26
CA LEU A 21 28.80 -38.73 1.48
C LEU A 21 27.63 -38.13 2.29
N ILE A 22 27.94 -37.42 3.37
CA ILE A 22 27.13 -36.26 3.73
C ILE A 22 27.56 -35.19 2.74
N GLN A 23 27.11 -35.33 1.49
CA GLN A 23 26.97 -34.15 0.67
C GLN A 23 26.12 -33.21 1.53
N PRO A 24 26.55 -31.97 1.79
CA PRO A 24 25.61 -30.99 2.28
C PRO A 24 24.46 -31.08 1.30
N LYS A 25 23.29 -31.48 1.80
CA LYS A 25 22.05 -31.31 1.07
C LYS A 25 22.16 -29.88 0.59
N LYS A 26 22.35 -29.66 -0.71
CA LYS A 26 22.24 -28.33 -1.27
C LYS A 26 20.85 -27.93 -0.80
N GLU A 27 20.79 -27.10 0.24
CA GLU A 27 19.71 -26.17 0.39
C GLU A 27 19.77 -25.45 -0.94
N GLN A 28 18.96 -25.94 -1.88
CA GLN A 28 18.52 -25.14 -3.00
C GLN A 28 18.14 -23.83 -2.33
N ALA A 29 18.91 -22.79 -2.64
CA ALA A 29 18.57 -21.44 -2.24
C ALA A 29 17.07 -21.33 -2.45
N LYS A 30 16.30 -21.09 -1.36
CA LYS A 30 14.88 -20.80 -1.48
C LYS A 30 14.82 -19.71 -2.54
N GLU A 31 14.37 -20.07 -3.75
CA GLU A 31 14.37 -19.14 -4.86
C GLU A 31 13.57 -17.94 -4.38
N GLY A 32 14.24 -16.79 -4.38
CA GLY A 32 13.67 -15.58 -3.84
C GLY A 32 12.35 -15.23 -4.52
N ASP A 33 11.62 -14.34 -3.86
CA ASP A 33 10.42 -13.72 -4.40
C ASP A 33 10.56 -13.44 -5.91
N THR A 34 9.72 -14.06 -6.74
CA THR A 34 9.83 -14.00 -8.20
C THR A 34 8.61 -13.31 -8.79
N PHE A 35 8.82 -12.20 -9.51
CA PHE A 35 7.75 -11.33 -10.01
C PHE A 35 7.85 -11.11 -11.51
N TYR A 36 6.73 -10.78 -12.14
CA TYR A 36 6.63 -10.58 -13.57
C TYR A 36 5.77 -9.37 -13.86
N LYS A 37 6.30 -8.47 -14.68
CA LYS A 37 5.60 -7.25 -15.06
C LYS A 37 4.45 -7.60 -16.02
N ILE A 38 3.28 -7.03 -15.77
CA ILE A 38 2.07 -7.18 -16.60
C ILE A 38 1.68 -5.82 -17.20
N ASN A 39 1.41 -4.83 -16.33
CA ASN A 39 0.88 -3.48 -16.66
C ASN A 39 -0.29 -3.49 -17.65
N THR A 40 -1.28 -4.34 -17.40
CA THR A 40 -2.54 -4.28 -18.14
C THR A 40 -3.59 -3.56 -17.29
N SER A 41 -4.29 -2.63 -17.91
CA SER A 41 -5.28 -1.78 -17.27
C SER A 41 -6.64 -2.02 -17.86
N GLU A 42 -7.65 -2.13 -17.01
CA GLU A 42 -9.03 -2.35 -17.41
C GLU A 42 -9.95 -1.44 -16.60
N ASN A 43 -11.03 -0.99 -17.25
CA ASN A 43 -12.09 -0.25 -16.57
C ASN A 43 -13.02 -1.23 -15.88
N ILE A 44 -13.11 -1.14 -14.55
CA ILE A 44 -13.93 -2.03 -13.75
C ILE A 44 -15.02 -1.22 -13.06
N LYS A 45 -16.27 -1.62 -13.32
CA LYS A 45 -17.41 -1.13 -12.55
C LYS A 45 -17.40 -1.77 -11.17
N TYR A 46 -17.46 -0.93 -10.14
CA TYR A 46 -17.65 -1.41 -8.78
C TYR A 46 -19.15 -1.61 -8.51
N ALA A 47 -19.62 -2.86 -8.58
CA ALA A 47 -21.00 -3.22 -8.28
C ALA A 47 -21.18 -3.44 -6.77
N PHE A 48 -21.24 -2.36 -6.00
CA PHE A 48 -21.71 -2.40 -4.61
C PHE A 48 -23.01 -1.60 -4.52
N PRO A 49 -24.06 -2.12 -3.85
CA PRO A 49 -25.36 -1.48 -3.86
C PRO A 49 -25.20 -0.06 -3.29
N SER A 50 -25.56 0.95 -4.10
CA SER A 50 -25.49 2.41 -3.88
C SER A 50 -24.31 3.20 -4.46
N ARG A 51 -23.24 2.60 -5.02
CA ARG A 51 -22.13 3.42 -5.56
C ARG A 51 -21.42 2.86 -6.81
N PRO A 52 -21.93 3.10 -8.02
CA PRO A 52 -21.18 2.80 -9.23
C PRO A 52 -20.06 3.82 -9.38
N PHE A 53 -18.84 3.44 -9.02
CA PHE A 53 -17.67 4.18 -9.46
C PHE A 53 -17.01 3.39 -10.57
N ASP A 54 -16.65 4.10 -11.62
CA ASP A 54 -15.72 3.58 -12.61
C ASP A 54 -14.31 3.67 -11.99
N SER A 55 -13.59 2.56 -12.03
CA SER A 55 -12.20 2.51 -11.61
C SER A 55 -11.36 2.01 -12.77
N THR A 56 -10.25 2.68 -13.08
CA THR A 56 -9.18 2.01 -13.83
C THR A 56 -8.42 1.13 -12.85
N VAL A 57 -8.41 -0.17 -13.09
CA VAL A 57 -7.61 -1.13 -12.33
C VAL A 57 -6.47 -1.59 -13.21
N THR A 58 -5.24 -1.43 -12.73
CA THR A 58 -4.02 -1.87 -13.39
C THR A 58 -3.46 -3.07 -12.64
N LEU A 59 -3.36 -4.21 -13.33
CA LEU A 59 -2.55 -5.33 -12.87
C LEU A 59 -1.10 -5.04 -13.23
N GLU A 60 -0.31 -4.56 -12.26
CA GLU A 60 1.07 -4.14 -12.49
C GLU A 60 1.99 -5.34 -12.63
N SER A 61 1.86 -6.31 -11.72
CA SER A 61 2.69 -7.51 -11.71
C SER A 61 2.02 -8.65 -10.98
N VAL A 62 2.52 -9.86 -11.25
CA VAL A 62 2.17 -11.08 -10.51
C VAL A 62 3.43 -11.87 -10.20
N GLY A 63 3.40 -12.73 -9.18
CA GLY A 63 4.58 -13.47 -8.76
C GLY A 63 4.35 -14.30 -7.51
N TRP A 64 5.44 -14.75 -6.88
CA TRP A 64 5.41 -15.46 -5.61
C TRP A 64 6.16 -14.68 -4.54
N HIS A 65 5.47 -14.38 -3.45
CA HIS A 65 6.04 -13.83 -2.24
C HIS A 65 5.98 -14.89 -1.14
N LYS A 66 7.12 -15.31 -0.60
CA LYS A 66 7.18 -16.29 0.52
C LYS A 66 6.30 -17.55 0.29
N GLY A 67 6.37 -18.20 -0.87
CA GLY A 67 5.55 -19.40 -1.12
C GLY A 67 4.18 -19.14 -1.74
N LYS A 68 3.73 -17.89 -1.84
CA LYS A 68 2.33 -17.58 -2.18
C LYS A 68 2.19 -16.70 -3.41
N PHE A 69 1.29 -17.09 -4.31
CA PHE A 69 0.95 -16.29 -5.48
C PHE A 69 0.42 -14.92 -5.05
N THR A 70 1.00 -13.86 -5.60
CA THR A 70 0.79 -12.47 -5.22
C THR A 70 0.58 -11.64 -6.47
N ALA A 71 -0.37 -10.71 -6.43
CA ALA A 71 -0.57 -9.70 -7.45
C ALA A 71 -0.32 -8.30 -6.88
N ILE A 72 0.29 -7.42 -7.67
CA ILE A 72 0.41 -5.99 -7.38
C ILE A 72 -0.56 -5.27 -8.29
N ILE A 73 -1.40 -4.45 -7.68
CA ILE A 73 -2.54 -3.82 -8.32
C ILE A 73 -2.53 -2.35 -7.98
N SER A 74 -2.69 -1.51 -8.99
CA SER A 74 -3.00 -0.10 -8.83
C SER A 74 -4.45 0.16 -9.21
N THR A 75 -5.12 1.00 -8.43
CA THR A 75 -6.50 1.40 -8.67
C THR A 75 -6.56 2.92 -8.72
N LYS A 76 -7.14 3.43 -9.80
CA LYS A 76 -7.48 4.83 -9.97
C LYS A 76 -8.99 4.96 -9.91
N LEU A 77 -9.48 5.69 -8.91
CA LEU A 77 -10.92 5.89 -8.73
C LEU A 77 -11.36 7.13 -9.52
N TYR A 78 -12.21 6.96 -10.53
CA TYR A 78 -12.82 8.10 -11.19
C TYR A 78 -13.94 8.65 -10.30
N ASN A 79 -13.72 9.87 -9.83
CA ASN A 79 -14.69 10.64 -9.12
C ASN A 79 -14.40 12.12 -9.37
N GLU A 80 -15.33 12.84 -9.98
CA GLU A 80 -15.03 14.18 -10.46
C GLU A 80 -14.87 15.18 -9.32
N ASN A 81 -15.63 15.07 -8.22
CA ASN A 81 -15.57 15.99 -7.06
C ASN A 81 -16.06 15.38 -5.73
N GLU A 82 -15.91 14.07 -5.52
CA GLU A 82 -16.31 13.46 -4.25
C GLU A 82 -15.14 12.74 -3.56
N TYR A 83 -15.27 12.71 -2.24
CA TYR A 83 -14.42 11.99 -1.31
C TYR A 83 -15.22 10.83 -0.67
N SER A 84 -14.58 9.68 -0.51
CA SER A 84 -15.18 8.50 0.12
C SER A 84 -14.22 7.90 1.12
N SER A 85 -14.61 7.90 2.40
CA SER A 85 -13.81 7.27 3.48
C SER A 85 -13.84 5.73 3.43
N ALA A 86 -14.55 5.14 2.46
CA ALA A 86 -14.54 3.71 2.21
C ALA A 86 -13.51 3.35 1.14
N PHE A 87 -12.44 2.67 1.56
CA PHE A 87 -11.45 2.12 0.64
C PHE A 87 -12.04 1.02 -0.25
N LYS A 88 -11.59 0.94 -1.51
CA LYS A 88 -11.98 -0.12 -2.44
C LYS A 88 -10.79 -1.02 -2.80
N PHE A 89 -10.77 -2.22 -2.22
CA PHE A 89 -9.90 -3.31 -2.68
C PHE A 89 -10.63 -4.12 -3.76
N PHE A 90 -9.95 -4.40 -4.86
CA PHE A 90 -10.34 -5.44 -5.80
C PHE A 90 -9.61 -6.73 -5.45
N SER A 91 -10.36 -7.84 -5.41
CA SER A 91 -9.86 -9.19 -5.16
C SER A 91 -9.78 -9.97 -6.48
N PRO A 92 -8.58 -10.15 -7.04
CA PRO A 92 -8.40 -10.97 -8.23
C PRO A 92 -8.82 -12.41 -8.00
N THR A 93 -9.44 -12.99 -9.02
CA THR A 93 -9.64 -14.43 -9.14
C THR A 93 -8.66 -14.97 -10.17
N ILE A 94 -7.79 -15.86 -9.71
CA ILE A 94 -6.79 -16.56 -10.51
C ILE A 94 -7.37 -17.90 -10.94
N HIS A 95 -7.31 -18.22 -12.23
CA HIS A 95 -7.72 -19.50 -12.79
C HIS A 95 -6.46 -20.29 -13.17
N TYR A 96 -6.35 -21.51 -12.67
CA TYR A 96 -5.21 -22.40 -12.95
C TYR A 96 -5.67 -23.86 -12.92
N LYS A 97 -5.49 -24.59 -14.02
CA LYS A 97 -5.84 -26.02 -14.19
C LYS A 97 -7.26 -26.32 -13.70
N ASN A 98 -8.24 -25.56 -14.19
CA ASN A 98 -9.67 -25.64 -13.83
C ASN A 98 -10.00 -25.31 -12.36
N LYS A 99 -9.04 -24.82 -11.57
CA LYS A 99 -9.26 -24.34 -10.21
C LYS A 99 -9.29 -22.82 -10.17
N LYS A 100 -10.03 -22.26 -9.20
CA LYS A 100 -10.15 -20.83 -8.96
C LYS A 100 -9.57 -20.49 -7.59
N TYR A 101 -8.74 -19.46 -7.54
CA TYR A 101 -8.12 -18.97 -6.31
C TYR A 101 -8.39 -17.47 -6.18
N ILE A 102 -8.97 -17.05 -5.05
CA ILE A 102 -9.25 -15.63 -4.80
C ILE A 102 -8.12 -15.04 -3.98
N LEU A 103 -7.50 -13.96 -4.46
CA LEU A 103 -6.53 -13.18 -3.71
C LEU A 103 -7.28 -12.15 -2.87
N MET A 104 -7.08 -12.21 -1.56
CA MET A 104 -7.79 -11.36 -0.59
C MET A 104 -6.95 -10.94 0.62
N ASP A 105 -5.80 -11.58 0.83
CA ASP A 105 -4.92 -11.30 1.96
C ASP A 105 -3.95 -10.18 1.57
N LYS A 106 -3.97 -9.06 2.30
CA LYS A 106 -3.18 -7.88 1.96
C LYS A 106 -1.78 -7.99 2.52
N ILE A 107 -0.78 -7.73 1.69
CA ILE A 107 0.62 -7.68 2.12
C ILE A 107 1.00 -6.25 2.50
N TRP A 108 0.70 -5.28 1.62
CA TRP A 108 0.92 -3.86 1.85
C TRP A 108 0.01 -3.01 0.97
N VAL A 109 -0.13 -1.73 1.33
CA VAL A 109 -0.90 -0.72 0.59
C VAL A 109 -0.14 0.61 0.63
N SER A 110 -0.16 1.34 -0.47
CA SER A 110 0.35 2.69 -0.64
C SER A 110 -0.72 3.58 -1.27
N GLY A 111 -0.74 4.86 -0.90
CA GLY A 111 -1.71 5.84 -1.41
C GLY A 111 -3.12 5.67 -0.87
N ALA A 112 -4.11 5.95 -1.72
CA ALA A 112 -5.46 6.38 -1.32
C ALA A 112 -6.30 5.33 -0.60
N LEU A 113 -6.19 5.22 0.73
CA LEU A 113 -7.15 4.46 1.56
C LEU A 113 -8.57 5.04 1.51
N GLU A 114 -8.72 6.27 1.11
CA GLU A 114 -10.02 6.93 0.96
C GLU A 114 -10.04 7.52 -0.44
N GLY A 115 -11.10 7.22 -1.19
CA GLY A 115 -11.17 7.59 -2.59
C GLY A 115 -11.40 9.09 -2.74
N TYR A 116 -10.59 9.75 -3.55
CA TYR A 116 -10.71 11.19 -3.78
C TYR A 116 -10.20 11.55 -5.17
N LYS A 117 -10.98 12.26 -5.99
CA LYS A 117 -10.51 12.96 -7.21
C LYS A 117 -9.37 12.29 -7.98
N ASN A 118 -9.64 11.20 -8.71
CA ASN A 118 -8.64 10.47 -9.50
C ASN A 118 -7.47 9.88 -8.70
N SER A 119 -7.62 9.77 -7.37
CA SER A 119 -6.58 9.24 -6.49
C SER A 119 -6.16 7.84 -6.86
N ILE A 120 -4.86 7.59 -6.72
CA ILE A 120 -4.26 6.29 -6.95
C ILE A 120 -4.00 5.59 -5.62
N SER A 121 -4.34 4.31 -5.57
CA SER A 121 -3.86 3.40 -4.53
C SER A 121 -3.16 2.22 -5.19
N THR A 122 -2.06 1.76 -4.59
CA THR A 122 -1.31 0.59 -5.05
C THR A 122 -1.19 -0.39 -3.90
N TYR A 123 -1.44 -1.67 -4.15
CA TYR A 123 -1.36 -2.68 -3.10
C TYR A 123 -0.92 -4.03 -3.63
N ALA A 124 -0.26 -4.80 -2.76
CA ALA A 124 0.05 -6.21 -2.99
C ALA A 124 -0.95 -7.09 -2.24
N ILE A 125 -1.50 -8.08 -2.95
CA ILE A 125 -2.53 -8.99 -2.45
C ILE A 125 -2.20 -10.44 -2.80
N THR A 126 -2.44 -11.35 -1.87
CA THR A 126 -2.15 -12.78 -1.98
C THR A 126 -3.33 -13.63 -1.50
N SER A 127 -3.19 -14.95 -1.58
CA SER A 127 -4.19 -15.91 -1.13
C SER A 127 -3.97 -16.30 0.35
N LYS A 128 -5.07 -16.46 1.09
CA LYS A 128 -5.01 -17.05 2.45
C LYS A 128 -4.59 -18.52 2.40
N ASN A 129 -5.12 -19.25 1.42
CA ASN A 129 -4.87 -20.68 1.18
C ASN A 129 -3.78 -20.89 0.11
N PRO A 130 -3.23 -22.10 -0.02
CA PRO A 130 -2.36 -22.45 -1.15
C PRO A 130 -3.02 -22.07 -2.48
N SER A 131 -2.26 -21.39 -3.34
CA SER A 131 -2.69 -20.91 -4.65
C SER A 131 -1.88 -21.57 -5.76
N VAL A 132 -1.69 -20.88 -6.88
CA VAL A 132 -0.87 -21.34 -8.00
C VAL A 132 0.53 -21.72 -7.46
N PRO A 133 1.02 -22.94 -7.72
CA PRO A 133 2.32 -23.38 -7.20
C PRO A 133 3.46 -22.46 -7.66
N GLU A 134 4.55 -22.38 -6.88
CA GLU A 134 5.71 -21.57 -7.24
C GLU A 134 6.24 -21.95 -8.62
N GLY A 135 6.48 -20.93 -9.46
CA GLY A 135 6.98 -21.09 -10.83
C GLY A 135 5.91 -21.41 -11.89
N GLU A 136 4.66 -21.68 -11.50
CA GLU A 136 3.59 -22.03 -12.43
C GLU A 136 2.80 -20.80 -12.91
N TRP A 137 2.60 -20.65 -14.21
CA TRP A 137 1.85 -19.50 -14.73
C TRP A 137 0.33 -19.73 -14.66
N PRO A 138 -0.48 -18.74 -14.22
CA PRO A 138 -1.93 -18.87 -14.26
C PRO A 138 -2.45 -18.87 -15.70
N ASP A 139 -3.57 -19.58 -15.92
CA ASP A 139 -4.24 -19.59 -17.22
C ASP A 139 -4.93 -18.24 -17.48
N LYS A 140 -5.51 -17.66 -16.43
CA LYS A 140 -6.28 -16.42 -16.51
C LYS A 140 -6.33 -15.69 -15.17
N ILE A 141 -6.39 -14.36 -15.23
CA ILE A 141 -6.70 -13.49 -14.09
C ILE A 141 -7.93 -12.65 -14.42
N THR A 142 -8.92 -12.68 -13.53
CA THR A 142 -10.14 -11.88 -13.66
C THR A 142 -10.39 -11.05 -12.40
N MET A 143 -10.91 -9.83 -12.53
CA MET A 143 -11.41 -9.02 -11.42
C MET A 143 -12.80 -8.49 -11.77
N ASN A 144 -13.80 -8.74 -10.91
CA ASN A 144 -15.22 -8.40 -11.16
C ASN A 144 -15.73 -8.82 -12.55
N GLY A 145 -15.33 -10.01 -13.01
CA GLY A 145 -15.73 -10.54 -14.32
C GLY A 145 -14.94 -10.01 -15.51
N VAL A 146 -14.11 -8.98 -15.34
CA VAL A 146 -13.22 -8.46 -16.38
C VAL A 146 -11.92 -9.27 -16.40
N GLU A 147 -11.47 -9.68 -17.58
CA GLU A 147 -10.26 -10.46 -17.79
C GLU A 147 -9.06 -9.56 -18.09
N PHE A 148 -7.95 -9.81 -17.42
CA PHE A 148 -6.68 -9.12 -17.65
C PHE A 148 -5.80 -9.94 -18.58
N LYS A 149 -5.34 -9.34 -19.68
CA LYS A 149 -4.43 -10.00 -20.62
C LYS A 149 -3.10 -10.31 -19.94
N LEU A 150 -2.69 -11.58 -20.00
CA LEU A 150 -1.38 -12.04 -19.51
C LEU A 150 -0.40 -12.20 -20.68
N PRO A 151 0.88 -11.83 -20.52
CA PRO A 151 1.89 -12.12 -21.51
C PRO A 151 2.10 -13.65 -21.63
N PRO A 152 2.35 -14.18 -22.84
CA PRO A 152 2.59 -15.60 -23.06
C PRO A 152 3.93 -16.08 -22.50
N LYS A 153 4.89 -15.17 -22.34
CA LYS A 153 6.18 -15.41 -21.69
C LYS A 153 6.38 -14.38 -20.59
N PRO A 154 6.50 -14.81 -19.32
CA PRO A 154 6.69 -13.88 -18.22
C PRO A 154 8.07 -13.21 -18.31
N THR A 155 8.13 -11.87 -18.33
CA THR A 155 9.41 -11.16 -18.18
C THR A 155 9.72 -11.02 -16.69
N LYS A 156 10.71 -11.80 -16.20
CA LYS A 156 11.07 -11.83 -14.79
C LYS A 156 11.59 -10.46 -14.34
N VAL A 157 10.95 -9.90 -13.34
CA VAL A 157 11.42 -8.80 -12.51
C VAL A 157 11.97 -9.42 -11.23
N ALA A 158 13.21 -9.11 -10.90
CA ALA A 158 13.96 -9.80 -9.85
C ALA A 158 13.47 -9.51 -8.42
N SER A 159 12.58 -8.53 -8.21
CA SER A 159 12.07 -8.19 -6.88
C SER A 159 10.68 -7.59 -6.92
N ILE A 160 9.90 -7.86 -5.86
CA ILE A 160 8.72 -7.08 -5.51
C ILE A 160 9.18 -5.64 -5.28
N PRO A 161 8.46 -4.63 -5.82
CA PRO A 161 8.49 -3.29 -5.26
C PRO A 161 8.16 -3.35 -3.77
N THR A 162 9.19 -3.29 -2.92
CA THR A 162 8.98 -3.22 -1.48
C THR A 162 8.55 -1.81 -1.15
N PHE A 163 7.36 -1.65 -0.58
CA PHE A 163 6.96 -0.38 0.00
C PHE A 163 7.99 0.05 1.06
N LYS A 164 8.60 1.22 0.87
CA LYS A 164 9.49 1.85 1.82
C LYS A 164 8.83 3.14 2.31
N PRO A 165 8.65 3.32 3.62
CA PRO A 165 8.02 4.52 4.15
C PRO A 165 9.00 5.71 4.15
N LEU A 166 8.47 6.91 3.88
CA LEU A 166 9.15 8.18 4.12
C LEU A 166 9.26 8.41 5.64
N VAL A 167 10.48 8.66 6.13
CA VAL A 167 10.72 9.05 7.51
C VAL A 167 11.32 10.45 7.51
N LYS A 168 10.56 11.43 7.99
CA LYS A 168 10.92 12.85 7.94
C LYS A 168 10.19 13.62 9.02
N LYS A 169 10.85 14.58 9.64
CA LYS A 169 10.28 15.46 10.66
C LYS A 169 10.62 16.92 10.39
N THR A 170 9.70 17.82 10.74
CA THR A 170 9.95 19.27 10.81
C THR A 170 9.15 19.87 11.96
N SER A 171 9.68 20.91 12.59
CA SER A 171 9.08 21.63 13.71
C SER A 171 8.71 23.08 13.40
N ASP A 172 9.15 23.61 12.26
CA ASP A 172 9.13 25.05 11.97
C ASP A 172 8.55 25.34 10.59
N LEU A 173 7.40 24.73 10.28
CA LEU A 173 6.66 25.07 9.07
C LEU A 173 5.95 26.41 9.23
N LYS A 174 5.95 27.17 8.13
CA LYS A 174 5.25 28.46 8.02
C LYS A 174 4.23 28.43 6.87
N SER A 175 3.61 27.28 6.67
CA SER A 175 2.59 27.09 5.64
C SER A 175 1.23 27.47 6.21
N GLU A 176 0.46 28.26 5.44
CA GLU A 176 -0.85 28.75 5.83
C GLU A 176 -1.87 28.47 4.72
N ILE A 177 -3.05 28.00 5.10
CA ILE A 177 -4.20 27.84 4.20
C ILE A 177 -5.37 28.65 4.77
N LYS A 178 -5.97 29.50 3.94
CA LYS A 178 -7.22 30.17 4.27
C LYS A 178 -8.39 29.54 3.50
N LEU A 179 -9.42 29.09 4.22
CA LEU A 179 -10.63 28.52 3.63
C LEU A 179 -11.86 28.98 4.44
N GLY A 180 -12.67 29.83 3.83
CA GLY A 180 -13.78 30.52 4.49
C GLY A 180 -13.28 31.43 5.63
N GLU A 181 -13.88 31.27 6.80
CA GLU A 181 -13.57 32.04 8.03
C GLU A 181 -12.41 31.47 8.85
N LYS A 182 -11.73 30.43 8.35
CA LYS A 182 -10.67 29.70 9.06
C LYS A 182 -9.33 29.90 8.39
N ILE A 183 -8.30 30.06 9.22
CA ILE A 183 -6.90 30.12 8.83
C ILE A 183 -6.18 28.94 9.49
N TYR A 184 -5.71 28.01 8.66
CA TYR A 184 -4.97 26.81 9.08
C TYR A 184 -3.48 27.08 8.95
N LYS A 185 -2.77 27.17 10.07
CA LYS A 185 -1.31 27.27 10.12
C LYS A 185 -0.74 25.90 10.43
N ILE A 186 0.01 25.33 9.50
CA ILE A 186 0.67 24.05 9.71
C ILE A 186 2.00 24.33 10.39
N SER A 187 2.16 23.84 11.63
CA SER A 187 3.34 24.13 12.44
C SER A 187 4.40 23.05 12.34
N ALA A 188 4.01 21.79 12.22
CA ALA A 188 4.93 20.66 12.23
C ALA A 188 4.37 19.44 11.49
N PHE A 189 5.26 18.52 11.12
CA PHE A 189 4.90 17.14 10.77
C PHE A 189 5.96 16.16 11.29
N ASP A 190 5.54 14.92 11.54
CA ASP A 190 6.41 13.81 11.93
C ASP A 190 5.97 12.53 11.19
N PHE A 191 6.66 12.18 10.10
CA PHE A 191 6.42 10.99 9.30
C PHE A 191 7.36 9.86 9.73
N THR A 192 6.79 8.67 9.90
CA THR A 192 7.44 7.48 10.45
C THR A 192 7.12 6.24 9.62
N SER A 193 7.73 5.10 9.96
CA SER A 193 7.45 3.83 9.30
C SER A 193 6.04 3.27 9.54
N LYS A 194 5.31 3.79 10.54
CA LYS A 194 3.97 3.32 10.91
C LYS A 194 2.83 4.25 10.46
N GLY A 195 3.16 5.37 9.83
CA GLY A 195 2.25 6.50 9.65
C GLY A 195 2.95 7.79 10.02
N GLY A 196 2.21 8.80 10.44
CA GLY A 196 2.78 10.05 10.91
C GLY A 196 1.71 11.00 11.40
N SER A 197 2.12 12.19 11.81
CA SER A 197 1.20 13.26 12.20
C SER A 197 1.52 14.59 11.54
N VAL A 198 0.50 15.44 11.44
CA VAL A 198 0.59 16.83 11.04
C VAL A 198 -0.05 17.68 12.14
N SER A 199 0.70 18.65 12.65
CA SER A 199 0.22 19.56 13.69
C SER A 199 -0.28 20.87 13.06
N LEU A 200 -1.44 21.31 13.51
CA LEU A 200 -2.14 22.49 13.02
C LEU A 200 -2.49 23.44 14.16
N ASN A 201 -2.32 24.73 13.92
CA ASN A 201 -2.97 25.79 14.68
C ASN A 201 -4.03 26.44 13.78
N VAL A 202 -5.27 26.45 14.23
CA VAL A 202 -6.42 26.92 13.45
C VAL A 202 -7.01 28.14 14.13
N ASN A 203 -6.98 29.28 13.44
CA ASN A 203 -7.64 30.49 13.89
C ASN A 203 -9.01 30.61 13.21
N VAL A 204 -10.06 30.75 14.02
CA VAL A 204 -11.45 30.86 13.57
C VAL A 204 -11.99 32.24 13.91
N SER A 205 -12.42 32.98 12.88
CA SER A 205 -12.87 34.37 13.02
C SER A 205 -14.36 34.55 13.32
N GLY A 206 -15.20 33.52 13.07
CA GLY A 206 -16.65 33.52 13.33
C GLY A 206 -17.09 32.58 14.46
N GLU A 207 -18.41 32.47 14.67
CA GLU A 207 -18.99 31.54 15.66
C GLU A 207 -18.69 30.06 15.31
N GLY A 208 -18.62 29.20 16.34
CA GLY A 208 -18.21 27.79 16.21
C GLY A 208 -19.04 27.01 15.19
N LEU A 209 -18.48 26.83 14.00
CA LEU A 209 -19.07 26.02 12.93
C LEU A 209 -18.82 24.53 13.21
N LYS A 210 -19.89 23.72 13.28
CA LYS A 210 -19.79 22.25 13.24
C LYS A 210 -19.11 21.82 11.93
N GLU A 211 -18.13 20.93 11.99
CA GLU A 211 -17.27 20.67 10.83
C GLU A 211 -17.46 19.27 10.23
N ASN A 212 -17.73 19.22 8.92
CA ASN A 212 -17.45 18.07 8.05
C ASN A 212 -16.36 18.54 7.05
N ARG A 213 -15.09 18.51 7.44
CA ARG A 213 -13.98 18.79 6.51
C ARG A 213 -13.11 17.57 6.36
N THR A 214 -12.52 17.47 5.18
CA THR A 214 -11.59 16.40 4.85
C THR A 214 -10.20 17.00 4.74
N PHE A 215 -9.32 16.61 5.65
CA PHE A 215 -7.88 16.85 5.53
C PHE A 215 -7.28 15.69 4.75
N LEU A 216 -6.41 16.00 3.80
CA LEU A 216 -5.70 14.99 2.99
C LEU A 216 -4.25 15.43 2.80
N LEU A 217 -3.36 14.46 2.64
CA LEU A 217 -2.08 14.70 1.97
C LEU A 217 -2.17 14.17 0.55
N LYS A 218 -1.66 14.94 -0.40
CA LYS A 218 -1.51 14.52 -1.78
C LYS A 218 -0.04 14.55 -2.15
N ASP A 219 0.45 13.52 -2.84
CA ASP A 219 1.78 13.57 -3.45
C ASP A 219 1.73 13.76 -4.97
N GLU A 220 2.90 13.92 -5.58
CA GLU A 220 3.07 14.15 -7.02
C GLU A 220 2.63 12.98 -7.90
N HIS A 221 2.40 11.80 -7.30
CA HIS A 221 1.93 10.59 -7.99
C HIS A 221 0.41 10.42 -7.88
N ASP A 222 -0.32 11.48 -7.50
CA ASP A 222 -1.76 11.46 -7.22
C ASP A 222 -2.17 10.45 -6.13
N ARG A 223 -1.22 10.05 -5.26
CA ARG A 223 -1.55 9.23 -4.10
C ARG A 223 -2.06 10.14 -2.99
N ILE A 224 -3.15 9.70 -2.38
CA ILE A 224 -3.80 10.43 -1.28
C ILE A 224 -3.54 9.70 0.03
N TYR A 225 -3.20 10.45 1.07
CA TYR A 225 -3.05 9.92 2.42
C TYR A 225 -4.06 10.59 3.33
N SER A 226 -4.94 9.77 3.89
CA SER A 226 -6.02 10.18 4.78
C SER A 226 -5.57 10.19 6.23
N PHE A 227 -6.24 11.00 7.05
CA PHE A 227 -6.07 11.02 8.49
C PHE A 227 -7.12 10.14 9.21
N LYS A 228 -6.77 9.64 10.39
CA LYS A 228 -7.64 8.86 11.26
C LYS A 228 -8.81 9.72 11.68
N ARG A 229 -10.02 9.19 11.50
CA ARG A 229 -11.26 9.88 11.89
C ARG A 229 -11.28 10.30 13.37
N SER A 230 -10.63 9.54 14.26
CA SER A 230 -10.56 9.83 15.69
C SER A 230 -9.68 11.03 16.06
N THR A 231 -8.83 11.51 15.14
CA THR A 231 -7.95 12.66 15.36
C THR A 231 -8.40 13.89 14.58
N LEU A 232 -9.45 13.75 13.77
CA LEU A 232 -10.07 14.88 13.09
C LEU A 232 -10.89 15.72 14.08
N PRO A 233 -10.68 17.04 14.15
CA PRO A 233 -11.53 17.94 14.92
C PRO A 233 -12.98 17.87 14.43
N ILE A 234 -13.91 17.78 15.37
CA ILE A 234 -15.36 17.74 15.08
C ILE A 234 -15.93 19.17 15.01
N ASP A 235 -15.36 20.06 15.82
CA ASP A 235 -15.67 21.47 15.91
C ASP A 235 -14.43 22.27 16.30
N TYR A 236 -14.48 23.58 16.05
CA TYR A 236 -13.50 24.54 16.54
C TYR A 236 -14.21 25.63 17.33
N GLN A 237 -13.60 26.06 18.43
CA GLN A 237 -14.04 27.25 19.15
C GLN A 237 -13.61 28.51 18.38
N GLN A 238 -14.28 29.63 18.62
CA GLN A 238 -13.82 30.91 18.10
C GLN A 238 -12.43 31.25 18.66
N GLY A 239 -11.54 31.78 17.82
CA GLY A 239 -10.16 32.08 18.18
C GLY A 239 -9.19 30.94 17.82
N ASP A 240 -8.15 30.77 18.64
CA ASP A 240 -7.05 29.83 18.37
C ASP A 240 -7.37 28.43 18.87
N ASN A 241 -7.22 27.45 17.98
CA ASN A 241 -7.39 26.03 18.25
C ASN A 241 -6.13 25.27 17.86
N HIS A 242 -5.90 24.13 18.48
CA HIS A 242 -4.82 23.22 18.14
C HIS A 242 -5.38 21.85 17.75
N ALA A 243 -4.80 21.23 16.72
CA ALA A 243 -5.13 19.88 16.30
C ALA A 243 -3.88 19.12 15.87
N GLU A 244 -3.81 17.85 16.23
CA GLU A 244 -2.82 16.90 15.72
C GLU A 244 -3.53 15.84 14.89
N LEU A 245 -3.29 15.84 13.59
CA LEU A 245 -3.91 14.91 12.65
C LEU A 245 -2.99 13.70 12.45
N GLU A 246 -3.45 12.51 12.76
CA GLU A 246 -2.69 11.26 12.56
C GLU A 246 -3.04 10.58 11.25
N LEU A 247 -2.07 10.12 10.47
CA LEU A 247 -2.28 9.40 9.22
C LEU A 247 -2.79 7.96 9.44
N ASN A 248 -3.64 7.49 8.53
CA ASN A 248 -4.11 6.09 8.49
C ASN A 248 -3.05 5.11 7.94
N GLN A 249 -2.10 5.62 7.15
CA GLN A 249 -1.03 4.82 6.54
C GLN A 249 0.29 5.60 6.49
N PRO A 250 1.45 4.90 6.41
CA PRO A 250 2.72 5.55 6.08
C PRO A 250 2.72 6.17 4.68
N ILE A 251 3.51 7.23 4.53
CA ILE A 251 3.78 7.88 3.24
C ILE A 251 4.88 7.12 2.51
N SER A 252 4.81 7.00 1.19
CA SER A 252 5.85 6.32 0.42
C SER A 252 7.13 7.17 0.28
N ASN A 253 8.30 6.55 0.36
CA ASN A 253 9.60 7.24 0.35
C ASN A 253 10.02 7.81 -1.01
N ASP A 254 9.32 7.44 -2.08
CA ASP A 254 9.47 7.99 -3.42
C ASP A 254 8.67 9.29 -3.59
N ALA A 255 7.84 9.68 -2.61
CA ALA A 255 7.21 11.00 -2.58
C ALA A 255 8.31 12.06 -2.41
N THR A 256 8.41 12.92 -3.41
CA THR A 256 9.32 14.07 -3.44
C THR A 256 8.61 15.36 -3.07
N HIS A 257 7.28 15.37 -3.19
CA HIS A 257 6.42 16.51 -2.90
C HIS A 257 5.18 16.05 -2.13
N LEU A 258 4.79 16.79 -1.10
CA LEU A 258 3.52 16.58 -0.41
C LEU A 258 2.79 17.90 -0.27
N GLU A 259 1.52 17.88 -0.67
CA GLU A 259 0.58 18.97 -0.46
C GLU A 259 -0.37 18.60 0.67
N PHE A 260 -0.52 19.52 1.63
CA PHE A 260 -1.59 19.44 2.61
C PHE A 260 -2.84 20.08 2.01
N VAL A 261 -3.92 19.32 1.91
CA VAL A 261 -5.20 19.76 1.32
C VAL A 261 -6.24 19.89 2.42
N VAL A 262 -6.93 21.03 2.43
CA VAL A 262 -8.12 21.28 3.24
C VAL A 262 -9.31 21.40 2.31
N ALA A 263 -10.27 20.50 2.45
CA ALA A 263 -11.51 20.49 1.66
C ALA A 263 -12.73 20.78 2.53
N ASP A 264 -13.60 21.67 2.04
CA ASP A 264 -14.97 21.82 2.51
C ASP A 264 -15.84 20.77 1.83
N ALA A 265 -16.38 19.83 2.61
CA ALA A 265 -17.03 18.65 2.08
C ALA A 265 -18.41 18.43 2.73
N GLU A 266 -19.43 18.26 1.90
CA GLU A 266 -20.78 17.98 2.37
C GLU A 266 -21.03 16.48 2.35
N PHE A 267 -21.45 15.92 3.49
CA PHE A 267 -21.93 14.54 3.54
C PHE A 267 -23.14 14.36 2.61
N VAL A 268 -23.03 13.44 1.67
CA VAL A 268 -24.13 13.11 0.75
C VAL A 268 -24.86 11.87 1.27
N GLN A 269 -24.18 10.73 1.28
CA GLN A 269 -24.75 9.46 1.74
C GLN A 269 -23.65 8.43 1.98
N SER A 270 -23.86 7.52 2.92
CA SER A 270 -23.00 6.33 3.11
C SER A 270 -21.50 6.66 3.04
N PHE A 271 -20.92 7.56 3.84
CA PHE A 271 -19.48 7.89 3.76
C PHE A 271 -19.00 8.53 2.44
N LEU A 272 -19.90 8.97 1.56
CA LEU A 272 -19.61 9.80 0.39
C LEU A 272 -19.82 11.27 0.75
N TYR A 273 -18.85 12.10 0.37
CA TYR A 273 -18.87 13.53 0.61
C TYR A 273 -18.59 14.26 -0.68
N LYS A 274 -19.39 15.28 -1.00
CA LYS A 274 -19.18 16.15 -2.15
C LYS A 274 -18.27 17.30 -1.73
N VAL A 275 -17.16 17.47 -2.43
CA VAL A 275 -16.23 18.58 -2.17
C VAL A 275 -16.77 19.85 -2.85
N LYS A 276 -16.94 20.91 -2.05
CA LYS A 276 -17.46 22.21 -2.48
C LYS A 276 -16.34 23.18 -2.84
N ASP A 277 -15.33 23.23 -1.99
CA ASP A 277 -14.14 24.06 -2.17
C ASP A 277 -12.94 23.33 -1.55
N GLU A 278 -11.76 23.57 -2.11
CA GLU A 278 -10.51 22.99 -1.62
C GLU A 278 -9.38 24.01 -1.75
N LYS A 279 -8.45 23.98 -0.79
CA LYS A 279 -7.20 24.72 -0.85
C LYS A 279 -6.07 23.79 -0.46
N SER A 280 -4.90 23.99 -1.05
CA SER A 280 -3.71 23.25 -0.71
C SER A 280 -2.52 24.17 -0.48
N THR A 281 -1.54 23.66 0.26
CA THR A 281 -0.22 24.25 0.40
C THR A 281 0.83 23.16 0.38
N ILE A 282 2.05 23.51 -0.01
CA ILE A 282 3.19 22.62 0.09
C ILE A 282 3.48 22.36 1.57
N LEU A 283 3.56 21.08 1.90
CA LEU A 283 3.91 20.57 3.22
C LEU A 283 5.36 20.08 3.25
N TYR A 284 5.80 19.40 2.19
CA TYR A 284 7.14 18.82 2.09
C TYR A 284 7.61 18.86 0.64
N GLU A 285 8.87 19.22 0.44
CA GLU A 285 9.60 19.17 -0.83
C GLU A 285 11.03 18.71 -0.53
N LYS A 286 11.58 17.81 -1.35
CA LYS A 286 12.87 17.17 -1.12
C LYS A 286 14.06 17.98 -1.60
#